data_AF-A0A3R9IZK3-F1
#
_entry.id   AF-A0A3R9IZK3-F1
#
_cell.length_a   1.000
_cell.length_b   1.000
_cell.length_c   1.000
_cell.angle_alpha   90.00
_cell.angle_beta   90.00
_cell.angle_gamma   90.00
#
_symmetry.space_group_name_H-M   'P 1'
#
loop_
_entity.id
_entity.type
_entity.pdbx_description
1 polymer ?
#
loop_
_entity_poly.entity_id
_entity_poly.type
_entity_poly.pdbx_seq_one_letter_code
_entity_poly.pdbx_strand_id
1 'polypeptide(L)' 'MIQIIVNAFVEKDKTGAVVEVLYASADQDKVQAKYKELTAKYLENYLAIYSLPLDTDLNTLDHYPSVWIGKEEFEEREE' A
#
# COMPACT_ATOMS: atom_id res chain seq x y z
N MET A 1 9.37 -15.71 5.40
CA MET A 1 8.25 -14.82 5.01
C MET A 1 8.88 -13.52 4.55
N ILE A 2 8.39 -12.95 3.47
CA ILE A 2 8.81 -11.62 3.01
C ILE A 2 7.82 -10.59 3.50
N GLN A 3 8.28 -9.37 3.69
CA GLN A 3 7.44 -8.21 3.91
C GLN A 3 7.43 -7.35 2.67
N ILE A 4 6.24 -6.96 2.25
CA ILE A 4 6.04 -6.06 1.12
C ILE A 4 5.40 -4.76 1.60
N ILE A 5 5.85 -3.65 1.05
CA ILE A 5 5.25 -2.33 1.23
C ILE A 5 4.37 -2.08 0.02
N VAL A 6 3.10 -1.86 0.28
CA VAL A 6 2.06 -1.61 -0.71
C VAL A 6 1.61 -0.16 -0.57
N ASN A 7 1.51 0.53 -1.70
CA ASN A 7 0.96 1.87 -1.81
C ASN A 7 -0.37 1.79 -2.56
N ALA A 8 -1.41 2.32 -1.95
CA ALA A 8 -2.74 2.42 -2.52
C ALA A 8 -3.15 3.89 -2.62
N PHE A 9 -3.55 4.30 -3.82
CA PHE A 9 -3.95 5.67 -4.09
C PHE A 9 -5.10 5.71 -5.09
N VAL A 10 -5.93 6.74 -4.99
CA VAL A 10 -6.96 7.01 -5.99
C VAL A 10 -6.33 7.84 -7.10
N GLU A 11 -6.29 7.30 -8.31
CA GLU A 11 -5.81 8.03 -9.46
C GLU A 11 -6.82 9.15 -9.77
N LYS A 12 -6.38 10.41 -9.78
CA LYS A 12 -7.25 11.60 -9.95
C LYS A 12 -8.13 11.55 -11.22
N ASP A 13 -7.71 10.79 -12.22
CA ASP A 13 -8.37 10.65 -13.52
C ASP A 13 -9.12 9.31 -13.72
N LYS A 14 -9.11 8.40 -12.74
CA LYS A 14 -9.85 7.12 -12.81
C LYS A 14 -10.73 6.91 -11.59
N THR A 15 -11.90 6.30 -11.79
CA THR A 15 -12.85 5.91 -10.73
C THR A 15 -12.36 4.71 -9.90
N GLY A 16 -11.07 4.35 -9.96
CA GLY A 16 -10.53 3.15 -9.33
C GLY A 16 -9.29 3.45 -8.49
N ALA A 17 -9.19 2.78 -7.34
CA ALA A 17 -7.98 2.76 -6.55
C ALA A 17 -6.91 1.93 -7.28
N VAL A 18 -5.72 2.52 -7.47
CA VAL A 18 -4.56 1.87 -8.06
C VAL A 18 -3.60 1.51 -6.96
N VAL A 19 -3.07 0.29 -7.05
CA VAL A 19 -2.20 -0.25 -6.01
C VAL A 19 -0.93 -0.79 -6.60
N GLU A 20 0.17 -0.37 -6.00
CA GLU A 20 1.51 -0.73 -6.40
C GLU A 20 2.30 -1.30 -5.21
N VAL A 21 3.17 -2.26 -5.50
CA VAL A 21 4.17 -2.74 -4.54
C VAL A 21 5.41 -1.88 -4.70
N LEU A 22 5.78 -1.14 -3.66
CA LEU A 22 6.93 -0.23 -3.66
C LEU A 22 8.22 -0.90 -3.19
N TYR A 23 8.10 -1.91 -2.34
CA TYR A 23 9.26 -2.57 -1.76
C TYR A 23 8.92 -3.99 -1.32
N ALA A 24 9.85 -4.92 -1.46
CA ALA A 24 9.72 -6.29 -0.98
C ALA A 24 11.05 -6.75 -0.41
N SER A 25 11.07 -7.21 0.84
CA SER A 25 12.27 -7.75 1.46
C SER A 25 11.94 -8.68 2.62
N ALA A 26 12.82 -9.65 2.89
CA ALA A 26 12.76 -10.45 4.11
C ALA A 26 13.38 -9.71 5.32
N ASP A 27 14.14 -8.64 5.08
CA ASP A 27 14.81 -7.85 6.12
C ASP A 27 13.84 -6.81 6.72
N GLN A 28 13.36 -7.04 7.94
CA GLN A 28 12.42 -6.12 8.62
C GLN A 28 12.99 -4.71 8.82
N ASP A 29 14.26 -4.59 9.19
CA ASP A 29 14.90 -3.27 9.38
C ASP A 29 14.90 -2.44 8.10
N LYS A 30 15.15 -3.08 6.94
CA LYS A 30 15.14 -2.39 5.65
C LYS A 30 13.73 -1.99 5.24
N VAL A 31 12.74 -2.85 5.50
CA VAL A 31 11.32 -2.55 5.23
C VAL A 31 10.86 -1.38 6.08
N GLN A 32 11.18 -1.37 7.38
CA GLN A 32 10.83 -0.27 8.28
C GLN A 32 11.52 1.05 7.90
N ALA A 33 12.80 1.00 7.53
CA ALA A 33 13.52 2.17 7.04
C ALA A 33 12.86 2.74 5.77
N LYS A 34 12.58 1.87 4.79
CA LYS A 34 11.91 2.28 3.55
C LYS A 34 10.49 2.77 3.79
N TYR A 35 9.74 2.14 4.70
CA TYR A 35 8.39 2.57 5.03
C TYR A 35 8.38 4.01 5.54
N LYS A 36 9.28 4.37 6.47
CA LYS A 36 9.40 5.75 6.97
C LYS A 36 9.71 6.75 5.85
N GLU A 37 10.60 6.39 4.92
CA GLU A 37 10.91 7.24 3.77
C GLU A 37 9.70 7.39 2.83
N LEU A 38 8.96 6.31 2.59
CA LEU A 38 7.78 6.29 1.72
C LEU A 38 6.60 7.04 2.32
N THR A 39 6.36 6.93 3.63
CA THR A 39 5.34 7.69 4.34
C THR A 39 5.58 9.20 4.25
N ALA A 40 6.84 9.65 4.25
CA ALA A 40 7.16 11.06 4.05
C ALA A 40 6.94 11.53 2.60
N LYS A 41 7.09 10.64 1.62
CA LYS A 41 6.94 10.95 0.20
C LYS A 41 5.48 10.88 -0.28
N TYR A 42 4.69 9.97 0.30
CA TYR A 42 3.32 9.68 -0.10
C TYR A 42 2.36 9.93 1.08
N LEU A 43 2.33 11.16 1.59
CA LEU A 43 1.49 11.54 2.74
C LEU A 43 -0.02 11.39 2.45
N GLU A 44 -0.39 11.60 1.19
CA GLU A 44 -1.77 11.55 0.71
C GLU A 44 -2.20 10.14 0.27
N ASN A 45 -1.30 9.15 0.31
CA ASN A 45 -1.62 7.78 -0.12
C ASN A 45 -1.66 6.83 1.08
N TYR A 46 -2.38 5.73 0.92
CA TYR A 46 -2.44 4.68 1.92
C TYR A 46 -1.28 3.69 1.76
N LEU A 47 -0.40 3.62 2.76
CA LEU A 47 0.73 2.69 2.79
C LEU A 47 0.45 1.56 3.78
N ALA A 48 0.66 0.32 3.35
CA ALA A 48 0.51 -0.87 4.18
C ALA A 48 1.71 -1.81 4.06
N ILE A 49 2.02 -2.54 5.13
CA ILE A 49 3.05 -3.57 5.15
C ILE A 49 2.36 -4.94 5.29
N TYR A 50 2.56 -5.82 4.31
CA TYR A 50 2.06 -7.19 4.36
C TYR A 50 3.19 -8.18 4.59
N SER A 51 2.97 -9.17 5.46
CA SER A 51 3.86 -10.31 5.62
C SER A 51 3.28 -11.51 4.89
N LEU A 52 3.96 -11.96 3.82
CA LEU A 52 3.47 -13.02 2.94
C LEU A 52 4.57 -14.07 2.68
N PRO A 53 4.21 -15.32 2.31
CA PRO A 53 5.14 -16.26 1.70
C PRO A 53 5.81 -15.67 0.45
N LEU A 54 7.06 -16.03 0.16
CA LEU A 54 7.78 -15.55 -1.03
C LEU A 54 7.09 -15.94 -2.35
N ASP A 55 6.46 -17.11 -2.36
CA ASP A 55 5.79 -17.71 -3.53
C ASP A 55 4.30 -17.31 -3.62
N THR A 56 3.90 -16.24 -2.93
CA THR A 56 2.49 -15.80 -2.94
C THR A 56 2.20 -15.11 -4.26
N ASP A 57 1.27 -15.66 -5.04
CA ASP A 57 0.79 -14.99 -6.23
C ASP A 57 -0.07 -13.78 -5.84
N LEU A 58 0.40 -12.59 -6.19
CA LEU A 58 -0.26 -11.33 -5.83
C LEU A 58 -1.57 -11.10 -6.61
N ASN A 59 -1.77 -11.77 -7.74
CA ASN A 59 -3.02 -11.67 -8.52
C ASN A 59 -4.16 -12.49 -7.89
N THR A 60 -3.81 -13.51 -7.07
CA THR A 60 -4.77 -14.33 -6.32
C THR A 60 -5.14 -13.76 -4.95
N LEU A 61 -4.56 -12.63 -4.54
CA LEU A 61 -4.98 -11.92 -3.34
C LEU A 61 -6.38 -11.36 -3.58
N ASP A 62 -7.40 -12.12 -3.17
CA ASP A 62 -8.83 -11.78 -3.18
C ASP A 62 -9.10 -10.42 -2.50
N HIS A 63 -8.18 -10.02 -1.62
CA HIS A 63 -8.08 -8.70 -1.03
C HIS A 63 -7.24 -7.75 -1.88
N TYR A 64 -7.59 -7.60 -3.16
CA TYR A 64 -7.24 -6.41 -3.92
C TYR A 64 -8.34 -5.99 -4.92
N PRO A 65 -9.23 -5.05 -4.53
CA PRO A 65 -9.41 -4.42 -3.22
C PRO A 65 -10.67 -4.92 -2.52
N SER A 66 -10.54 -5.55 -1.34
CA SER A 66 -11.68 -5.66 -0.39
C SER A 66 -11.82 -4.44 0.52
N VAL A 67 -10.86 -3.52 0.48
CA VAL A 67 -11.02 -2.16 0.98
C VAL A 67 -11.10 -1.25 -0.23
N TRP A 68 -12.34 -0.93 -0.62
CA TRP A 68 -12.61 0.14 -1.57
C TRP A 68 -12.15 1.44 -0.89
N ILE A 69 -10.95 1.92 -1.20
CA ILE A 69 -10.52 3.24 -0.76
C ILE A 69 -11.17 4.24 -1.70
N GLY A 70 -12.36 4.70 -1.32
CA GLY A 70 -13.05 5.79 -2.02
C GLY A 70 -12.29 7.09 -1.82
N LYS A 71 -12.50 8.06 -2.73
CA LYS A 71 -11.98 9.43 -2.59
C LYS A 71 -12.36 10.04 -1.22
N GLU A 72 -13.52 9.63 -0.70
CA GLU A 72 -14.07 10.04 0.61
C GLU A 72 -13.15 9.69 1.80
N GLU A 73 -12.46 8.55 1.78
CA GLU A 73 -11.50 8.14 2.84
C GLU A 73 -10.24 9.03 2.86
N PHE A 74 -10.00 9.78 1.78
CA PHE A 74 -8.92 10.77 1.70
C PHE A 74 -9.38 12.20 2.03
N GLU A 75 -10.69 12.45 2.16
CA GLU A 75 -11.26 13.80 2.37
C GLU A 75 -11.56 14.14 3.84
N GLU A 76 -11.40 13.22 4.80
CA GLU A 76 -11.74 13.48 6.22
C GLU A 76 -10.52 13.94 7.06
N ARG A 77 -10.13 15.22 6.91
CA ARG A 77 -9.40 15.99 7.94
C ARG A 77 -9.75 17.47 7.87
N GLU A 78 -10.97 17.84 8.26
CA GLU A 78 -11.28 19.22 8.64
C GLU A 78 -12.16 19.16 9.90
N GLU A 79 -11.54 19.31 11.07
CA GLU A 79 -12.20 19.77 12.30
C GLU A 79 -11.52 21.05 12.78
#